data_AF-L7LCB5-F1
#
_entry.id   AF-L7LCB5-F1
#
_cell.length_a   1.000
_cell.length_b   1.000
_cell.length_c   1.000
_cell.angle_alpha   90.00
_cell.angle_beta   90.00
_cell.angle_gamma   90.00
#
_symmetry.space_group_name_H-M   'P 1'
#
loop_
_entity.id
_entity.type
_entity.pdbx_description
1 polymer ?
#
loop_
_entity_poly.entity_id
_entity_poly.type
_entity_poly.pdbx_seq_one_letter_code
_entity_poly.pdbx_strand_id
1 'polypeptide(L)'
;MSRQHAVLEPRPDGWWLIDRSTSGTYIDGEQIRQVQISEPTTVMLGHPTAGYELHVVPVVDPQEAARQLAKKKQAEAARKRNRTLLSVAAMVAILALVGGVVGFLVLRDGDDGQDKLTEAQLNRAKQASVFILAVDDADRPLWTGSGSIVSKDGLILTNAHVAAPSAPGLGVSTAEPGGYLISLTSTDDDKPTEPAFMAETIVADGVLDLAVMKIVSDADGKPIDSSRLRLPEPMPLGDSNKLRTGDEITALGFPGIATYVGSEKNLHPALTVTRGVVSTFLPQSGVSDTRAWIDSDIRIGSGNSGGASINRRGELVGINTEAFTEANSGGQGQGGIFTGGSARIRPVNLAEPILAIAAKGGDPDYVSPFHTQTSRPSTDQVAIEPAGWSEKKTTGACASPSSSTTLQVSAPATVYAYFAFAGVPDGISVRVQVTSSDGRSLLRDSAAWGDGSKPVCLGLPVEIPAGVSEATAVVTVGSVTAENQVRLRG
;
A
#
# COMPACT_ATOMS: atom_id res chain seq x y z
N MET A 1 -0.77 5.36 29.05
CA MET A 1 0.03 6.42 28.40
C MET A 1 -0.50 7.78 28.83
N SER A 2 0.36 8.78 29.01
CA SER A 2 -0.06 10.14 29.45
C SER A 2 -0.94 10.80 28.39
N ARG A 3 -2.08 11.37 28.79
CA ARG A 3 -3.01 12.08 27.90
C ARG A 3 -2.40 13.34 27.27
N GLN A 4 -1.31 13.85 27.83
CA GLN A 4 -0.51 14.96 27.31
C GLN A 4 0.96 14.59 27.45
N HIS A 5 1.65 14.35 26.33
CA HIS A 5 3.04 13.90 26.34
C HIS A 5 4.02 15.07 26.37
N ALA A 6 3.87 16.04 25.48
CA ALA A 6 4.61 17.29 25.50
C ALA A 6 3.72 18.43 24.98
N VAL A 7 4.00 19.67 25.37
CA VAL A 7 3.25 20.87 24.95
C VAL A 7 4.23 21.90 24.36
N LEU A 8 3.88 22.48 23.22
CA LEU A 8 4.53 23.67 22.68
C LEU A 8 3.89 24.92 23.27
N GLU A 9 4.68 25.70 24.02
CA GLU A 9 4.25 26.94 24.68
C GLU A 9 4.98 28.14 24.04
N PRO A 10 4.25 29.15 23.52
CA PRO A 10 4.85 30.39 23.08
C PRO A 10 5.22 31.26 24.30
N ARG A 11 6.46 31.74 24.34
CA ARG A 11 7.00 32.67 25.36
C ARG A 11 7.61 33.90 24.69
N PRO A 12 7.87 35.00 25.42
CA PRO A 12 8.46 36.22 24.85
C PRO A 12 9.82 36.01 24.15
N ASP A 13 10.55 34.95 24.50
CA ASP A 13 11.84 34.58 23.93
C ASP A 13 11.75 33.51 22.83
N GLY A 14 10.58 32.94 22.54
CA GLY A 14 10.37 31.97 21.47
C GLY A 14 9.44 30.82 21.83
N TRP A 15 9.47 29.75 21.04
CA TRP A 15 8.66 28.55 21.27
C TRP A 15 9.40 27.55 22.15
N TRP A 16 8.73 27.02 23.16
CA TRP A 16 9.28 26.05 24.10
C TRP A 16 8.50 24.74 24.03
N LEU A 17 9.20 23.62 23.87
CA LEU A 17 8.62 22.29 24.02
C LEU A 17 8.82 21.83 25.47
N ILE A 18 7.73 21.47 26.16
CA ILE A 18 7.72 21.11 27.58
C ILE A 18 7.19 19.68 27.74
N ASP A 19 7.99 18.80 28.34
CA ASP A 19 7.60 17.42 28.64
C ASP A 19 6.53 17.39 29.75
N ARG A 20 5.41 16.72 29.48
CA ARG A 20 4.30 16.46 30.42
C ARG A 20 4.09 14.95 30.61
N SER A 21 4.95 14.13 30.03
CA SER A 21 4.79 12.68 30.00
C SER A 21 5.33 11.99 31.25
N THR A 22 4.86 10.78 31.47
CA THR A 22 5.44 9.85 32.45
C THR A 22 6.57 9.00 31.86
N SER A 23 6.69 8.95 30.54
CA SER A 23 7.65 8.11 29.79
C SER A 23 8.82 8.88 29.18
N GLY A 24 8.87 10.20 29.37
CA GLY A 24 9.98 11.05 28.98
C GLY A 24 9.91 11.57 27.54
N THR A 25 10.60 12.68 27.30
CA THR A 25 10.83 13.28 26.00
C THR A 25 12.34 13.38 25.81
N TYR A 26 12.88 13.04 24.63
CA TYR A 26 14.31 12.91 24.41
C TYR A 26 14.78 13.63 23.15
N ILE A 27 15.99 14.19 23.16
CA ILE A 27 16.67 14.76 22.00
C ILE A 27 18.09 14.17 21.98
N ASP A 28 18.52 13.63 20.84
CA ASP A 28 19.80 12.94 20.69
C ASP A 28 20.05 11.84 21.76
N GLY A 29 18.97 11.21 22.22
CA GLY A 29 18.99 10.18 23.27
C GLY A 29 19.00 10.70 24.71
N GLU A 30 19.13 12.01 24.92
CA GLU A 30 19.11 12.63 26.25
C GLU A 30 17.69 13.07 26.64
N GLN A 31 17.28 12.77 27.87
CA GLN A 31 15.95 13.14 28.36
C GLN A 31 15.88 14.64 28.67
N ILE A 32 14.88 15.32 28.10
CA ILE A 32 14.60 16.73 28.33
C ILE A 32 13.33 16.93 29.15
N ARG A 33 13.31 18.00 29.95
CA ARG A 33 12.10 18.49 30.64
C ARG A 33 11.45 19.66 29.90
N GLN A 34 12.29 20.52 29.33
CA GLN A 34 11.87 21.60 28.45
C GLN A 34 13.03 21.98 27.52
N VAL A 35 12.74 22.42 26.31
CA VAL A 35 13.72 22.92 25.35
C VAL A 35 13.13 24.05 24.53
N GLN A 36 13.93 25.07 24.22
CA GLN A 36 13.55 26.13 23.29
C GLN A 36 13.80 25.64 21.86
N ILE A 37 12.80 25.76 20.98
CA ILE A 37 12.89 25.35 19.58
C ILE A 37 13.24 26.58 18.73
N SER A 38 14.54 26.76 18.47
CA SER A 38 15.08 27.83 17.61
C SER A 38 15.63 27.32 16.28
N GLU A 39 15.82 26.01 16.14
CA GLU A 39 16.21 25.32 14.90
C GLU A 39 15.35 24.06 14.67
N PRO A 40 15.31 23.51 13.44
CA PRO A 40 14.65 22.23 13.18
C PRO A 40 15.20 21.15 14.12
N THR A 41 14.33 20.59 14.95
CA THR A 41 14.69 19.70 16.04
C THR A 41 13.90 18.40 15.95
N THR A 42 14.60 17.27 16.02
CA THR A 42 13.99 15.94 16.14
C THR A 42 13.85 15.57 17.60
N VAL A 43 12.64 15.19 18.02
CA VAL A 43 12.30 14.88 19.40
C VAL A 43 11.68 13.49 19.47
N MET A 44 12.16 12.65 20.40
CA MET A 44 11.67 11.30 20.63
C MET A 44 10.75 11.28 21.86
N LEU A 45 9.50 10.86 21.69
CA LEU A 45 8.51 10.79 22.76
C LEU A 45 8.39 9.36 23.32
N GLY A 46 8.63 9.20 24.62
CA GLY A 46 8.38 7.98 25.39
C GLY A 46 9.53 6.97 25.44
N HIS A 47 10.44 6.98 24.45
CA HIS A 47 11.67 6.20 24.49
C HIS A 47 12.76 6.90 23.62
N PRO A 48 14.04 6.96 24.06
CA PRO A 48 15.09 7.74 23.40
C PRO A 48 15.41 7.31 21.97
N THR A 49 15.15 6.06 21.61
CA THR A 49 15.49 5.49 20.29
C THR A 49 14.34 4.74 19.61
N ALA A 50 13.26 4.47 20.34
CA ALA A 50 12.12 3.67 19.87
C ALA A 50 10.77 4.37 20.14
N GLY A 51 10.84 5.63 20.58
CA GLY A 51 9.69 6.46 20.85
C GLY A 51 9.11 7.05 19.57
N TYR A 52 8.02 7.81 19.70
CA TYR A 52 7.43 8.52 18.58
C TYR A 52 8.33 9.71 18.19
N GLU A 53 8.79 9.74 16.94
CA GLU A 53 9.65 10.81 16.42
C GLU A 53 8.79 12.02 16.00
N LEU A 54 9.07 13.17 16.57
CA LEU A 54 8.43 14.45 16.29
C LEU A 54 9.47 15.41 15.72
N HIS A 55 9.28 15.83 14.46
CA HIS A 55 10.08 16.87 13.83
C HIS A 55 9.44 18.23 14.05
N VAL A 56 10.07 19.08 14.86
CA VAL A 56 9.60 20.44 15.13
C VAL A 56 10.44 21.43 14.32
N VAL A 57 9.81 22.09 13.35
CA VAL A 57 10.47 23.07 12.48
C VAL A 57 9.96 24.47 12.86
N PRO A 58 10.82 25.35 13.41
CA PRO A 58 10.44 26.74 13.62
C PRO A 58 10.28 27.42 12.26
N VAL A 59 9.15 28.10 12.05
CA VAL A 59 8.91 28.88 10.84
C VAL A 59 9.77 30.15 10.92
N VAL A 60 10.99 30.04 10.43
CA VAL A 60 11.89 31.16 10.13
C VAL A 60 12.20 31.10 8.63
N ASP A 61 12.40 32.28 8.02
CA ASP A 61 12.59 32.47 6.57
C ASP A 61 13.43 31.32 5.94
N PRO A 62 12.89 30.58 4.95
CA PRO A 62 13.52 29.41 4.32
C PRO A 62 14.97 29.62 3.87
N GLN A 63 15.34 30.86 3.54
CA GLN A 63 16.69 31.20 3.10
C GLN A 63 17.73 31.13 4.23
N GLU A 64 17.32 31.40 5.47
CA GLU A 64 18.23 31.40 6.62
C GLU A 64 18.48 29.99 7.15
N ALA A 65 17.44 29.13 7.13
CA ALA A 65 17.55 27.70 7.43
C ALA A 65 18.48 26.97 6.45
N ALA A 66 18.39 27.28 5.15
CA ALA A 66 19.30 26.72 4.14
C ALA A 66 20.77 27.13 4.36
N ARG A 67 21.02 28.38 4.80
CA ARG A 67 22.38 28.86 5.12
C ARG A 67 22.96 28.19 6.37
N GLN A 68 22.15 27.95 7.39
CA GLN A 68 22.58 27.25 8.61
C GLN A 68 22.90 25.77 8.35
N LEU A 69 22.06 25.09 7.56
CA LEU A 69 22.31 23.71 7.11
C LEU A 69 23.58 23.58 6.27
N ALA A 70 23.86 24.57 5.39
CA ALA A 70 25.10 24.60 4.62
C ALA A 70 26.34 24.78 5.52
N LYS A 71 26.26 25.65 6.55
CA LYS A 71 27.34 25.82 7.55
C LYS A 71 27.57 24.55 8.38
N LYS A 72 26.50 23.86 8.81
CA LYS A 72 26.59 22.62 9.60
C LYS A 72 27.22 21.48 8.78
N LYS A 73 26.83 21.32 7.50
CA LYS A 73 27.47 20.36 6.57
C LYS A 73 28.95 20.67 6.33
N GLN A 74 29.33 21.95 6.24
CA GLN A 74 30.75 22.34 6.10
C GLN A 74 31.56 22.04 7.38
N ALA A 75 30.99 22.26 8.57
CA ALA A 75 31.63 21.94 9.85
C ALA A 75 31.78 20.43 10.08
N GLU A 76 30.78 19.64 9.68
CA GLU A 76 30.84 18.17 9.74
C GLU A 76 31.87 17.58 8.76
N ALA A 77 31.97 18.13 7.55
CA ALA A 77 33.01 17.75 6.59
C ALA A 77 34.43 18.05 7.12
N ALA A 78 34.61 19.17 7.83
CA ALA A 78 35.87 19.51 8.49
C ALA A 78 36.20 18.56 9.66
N ARG A 79 35.21 18.16 10.47
CA ARG A 79 35.39 17.16 11.55
C ARG A 79 35.73 15.77 11.02
N LYS A 80 35.13 15.36 9.89
CA LYS A 80 35.37 14.04 9.28
C LYS A 80 36.80 13.94 8.73
N ARG A 81 37.36 15.02 8.21
CA ARG A 81 38.75 15.12 7.71
C ARG A 81 39.81 15.01 8.82
N ASN A 82 39.50 15.44 10.05
CA ASN A 82 40.39 15.31 11.21
C ASN A 82 40.32 13.93 11.92
N ARG A 83 39.26 13.13 11.69
CA ARG A 83 39.17 11.76 12.23
C ARG A 83 40.02 10.74 11.46
N THR A 84 40.33 11.00 10.19
CA THR A 84 41.25 10.18 9.37
C THR A 84 42.73 10.36 9.70
N LEU A 85 43.11 11.32 10.55
CA LEU A 85 44.50 11.57 10.98
C LEU A 85 44.82 11.01 12.39
N LEU A 86 43.82 10.57 13.15
CA LEU A 86 43.97 10.03 14.51
C LEU A 86 43.89 8.50 14.60
N SER A 87 43.58 7.81 13.49
CA SER A 87 43.51 6.34 13.41
C SER A 87 44.86 5.64 13.23
N VAL A 88 45.99 6.37 13.18
CA VAL A 88 47.35 5.79 13.14
C VAL A 88 48.03 5.76 14.53
N ALA A 89 47.48 6.45 15.54
CA ALA A 89 48.11 6.55 16.87
C ALA A 89 47.52 5.62 17.96
N ALA A 90 46.41 4.94 17.71
CA ALA A 90 45.70 4.12 18.70
C ALA A 90 45.89 2.60 18.52
N MET A 91 47.02 2.18 17.92
CA MET A 91 47.36 0.76 17.72
C MET A 91 48.64 0.33 18.47
N VAL A 92 48.90 0.91 19.65
CA VAL A 92 50.07 0.54 20.51
C VAL A 92 49.74 0.38 22.01
N ALA A 93 48.53 0.65 22.50
CA ALA A 93 48.31 0.73 23.96
C ALA A 93 47.20 -0.17 24.54
N ILE A 94 47.11 -1.44 24.11
CA ILE A 94 46.35 -2.47 24.85
C ILE A 94 47.16 -3.78 24.87
N LEU A 95 48.24 -3.78 25.64
CA LEU A 95 49.00 -4.99 25.98
C LEU A 95 49.58 -4.95 27.40
N ALA A 96 48.89 -4.30 28.33
CA ALA A 96 49.23 -4.39 29.75
C ALA A 96 48.01 -4.02 30.61
N LEU A 97 47.32 -5.04 31.13
CA LEU A 97 47.03 -5.19 32.57
C LEU A 97 46.04 -6.34 32.79
N VAL A 98 46.61 -7.48 33.18
CA VAL A 98 45.95 -8.61 33.82
C VAL A 98 45.55 -8.20 35.24
N GLY A 99 44.37 -8.63 35.70
CA GLY A 99 44.14 -8.89 37.13
C GLY A 99 42.72 -8.60 37.61
N GLY A 100 41.96 -9.66 37.92
CA GLY A 100 40.79 -9.54 38.79
C GLY A 100 39.64 -10.49 38.44
N VAL A 101 39.70 -11.71 38.99
CA VAL A 101 38.58 -12.65 39.04
C VAL A 101 37.50 -12.06 39.96
N VAL A 102 36.29 -11.83 39.42
CA VAL A 102 35.03 -11.91 40.17
C VAL A 102 34.13 -12.83 39.36
N GLY A 103 34.03 -14.08 39.79
CA GLY A 103 33.07 -15.04 39.27
C GLY A 103 31.67 -14.58 39.62
N PHE A 104 30.97 -14.01 38.64
CA PHE A 104 29.52 -13.91 38.70
C PHE A 104 28.96 -15.19 38.07
N LEU A 105 28.55 -16.11 38.93
CA LEU A 105 27.61 -17.18 38.62
C LEU A 105 26.30 -16.51 38.16
N VAL A 106 26.20 -16.19 36.87
CA VAL A 106 24.88 -16.08 36.24
C VAL A 106 24.38 -17.51 36.17
N LEU A 107 23.42 -17.79 37.04
CA LEU A 107 22.55 -18.96 36.99
C LEU A 107 22.23 -19.24 35.52
N ARG A 108 22.61 -20.43 35.05
CA ARG A 108 21.99 -21.04 33.88
C ARG A 108 20.51 -21.11 34.21
N ASP A 109 19.78 -20.10 33.76
CA ASP A 109 18.34 -20.12 33.82
C ASP A 109 17.87 -21.31 33.00
N GLY A 110 16.87 -21.99 33.55
CA GLY A 110 16.41 -23.28 33.07
C GLY A 110 16.07 -23.25 31.59
N ASP A 111 16.35 -24.39 30.96
CA ASP A 111 15.75 -24.80 29.70
C ASP A 111 14.22 -24.64 29.74
N ASP A 112 13.74 -23.54 29.15
CA ASP A 112 12.39 -23.46 28.57
C ASP A 112 12.62 -23.33 27.06
N GLY A 113 12.62 -24.46 26.37
CA GLY A 113 12.71 -24.59 24.91
C GLY A 113 11.57 -23.87 24.19
N GLN A 114 11.66 -22.55 24.07
CA GLN A 114 10.78 -21.76 23.21
C GLN A 114 11.47 -21.53 21.86
N ASP A 115 10.97 -22.22 20.83
CA ASP A 115 11.25 -22.01 19.40
C ASP A 115 11.37 -20.51 19.11
N LYS A 116 12.58 -20.00 18.92
CA LYS A 116 12.83 -18.63 18.43
C LYS A 116 13.17 -18.70 16.95
N LEU A 117 12.68 -17.73 16.17
CA LEU A 117 13.02 -17.60 14.75
C LEU A 117 14.54 -17.48 14.59
N THR A 118 15.14 -18.46 13.93
CA THR A 118 16.58 -18.47 13.64
C THR A 118 16.91 -17.54 12.48
N GLU A 119 18.17 -17.11 12.40
CA GLU A 119 18.67 -16.30 11.28
C GLU A 119 18.55 -17.03 9.94
N ALA A 120 18.80 -18.34 9.91
CA ALA A 120 18.66 -19.15 8.70
C ALA A 120 17.20 -19.21 8.21
N GLN A 121 16.24 -19.35 9.13
CA GLN A 121 14.81 -19.31 8.79
C GLN A 121 14.39 -17.93 8.29
N LEU A 122 14.87 -16.85 8.91
CA LEU A 122 14.59 -15.49 8.46
C LEU A 122 15.20 -15.22 7.08
N ASN A 123 16.45 -15.63 6.84
CA ASN A 123 17.13 -15.45 5.56
C ASN A 123 16.45 -16.23 4.43
N ARG A 124 15.98 -17.46 4.70
CA ARG A 124 15.12 -18.19 3.76
C ARG A 124 13.86 -17.38 3.42
N ALA A 125 13.17 -16.88 4.45
CA ALA A 125 11.94 -16.13 4.24
C ALA A 125 12.17 -14.84 3.42
N LYS A 126 13.28 -14.13 3.66
CA LYS A 126 13.70 -12.98 2.86
C LYS A 126 13.93 -13.36 1.40
N GLN A 127 14.68 -14.42 1.13
CA GLN A 127 14.97 -14.86 -0.23
C GLN A 127 13.72 -15.35 -0.98
N ALA A 128 12.78 -16.00 -0.29
CA ALA A 128 11.50 -16.43 -0.86
C ALA A 128 10.51 -15.27 -1.05
N SER A 129 10.75 -14.09 -0.46
CA SER A 129 9.93 -12.90 -0.68
C SER A 129 10.25 -12.29 -2.05
N VAL A 130 9.22 -11.87 -2.78
CA VAL A 130 9.36 -11.27 -4.11
C VAL A 130 8.71 -9.90 -4.17
N PHE A 131 9.28 -9.03 -4.99
CA PHE A 131 8.68 -7.76 -5.36
C PHE A 131 7.93 -7.95 -6.69
N ILE A 132 6.67 -7.52 -6.71
CA ILE A 132 5.78 -7.64 -7.86
C ILE A 132 5.58 -6.25 -8.44
N LEU A 133 5.88 -6.09 -9.72
CA LEU A 133 5.59 -4.87 -10.48
C LEU A 133 4.53 -5.18 -11.54
N ALA A 134 3.35 -4.59 -11.40
CA ALA A 134 2.33 -4.63 -12.43
C ALA A 134 2.61 -3.58 -13.50
N VAL A 135 2.50 -3.98 -14.77
CA VAL A 135 2.73 -3.11 -15.93
C VAL A 135 1.54 -3.13 -16.89
N ASP A 136 1.36 -2.07 -17.68
CA ASP A 136 0.40 -2.07 -18.79
C ASP A 136 0.97 -2.74 -20.05
N ASP A 137 0.18 -2.81 -21.13
CA ASP A 137 0.59 -3.39 -22.43
C ASP A 137 1.79 -2.68 -23.09
N ALA A 138 2.20 -1.51 -22.57
CA ALA A 138 3.36 -0.76 -23.01
C ALA A 138 4.54 -0.85 -22.03
N ASP A 139 4.52 -1.86 -21.14
CA ASP A 139 5.50 -2.11 -20.08
C ASP A 139 5.68 -0.94 -19.09
N ARG A 140 4.68 -0.07 -18.96
CA ARG A 140 4.75 1.07 -18.03
C ARG A 140 4.31 0.62 -16.64
N PRO A 141 5.06 0.97 -15.58
CA PRO A 141 4.68 0.70 -14.19
C PRO A 141 3.28 1.22 -13.85
N LEU A 142 2.44 0.36 -13.28
CA LEU A 142 1.11 0.71 -12.78
C LEU A 142 1.07 0.76 -11.25
N TRP A 143 1.40 -0.35 -10.60
CA TRP A 143 1.50 -0.46 -9.14
C TRP A 143 2.51 -1.54 -8.75
N THR A 144 2.79 -1.61 -7.46
CA THR A 144 3.74 -2.56 -6.88
C THR A 144 3.08 -3.33 -5.74
N GLY A 145 3.52 -4.57 -5.52
CA GLY A 145 3.12 -5.37 -4.36
C GLY A 145 4.23 -6.32 -3.95
N SER A 146 3.89 -7.19 -2.99
CA SER A 146 4.78 -8.23 -2.47
C SER A 146 4.18 -9.61 -2.73
N GLY A 147 5.01 -10.64 -2.70
CA GLY A 147 4.57 -12.03 -2.78
C GLY A 147 5.54 -12.97 -2.09
N SER A 148 5.15 -14.23 -1.96
CA SER A 148 6.01 -15.29 -1.43
C SER A 148 6.08 -16.48 -2.38
N ILE A 149 7.29 -16.93 -2.73
CA ILE A 149 7.50 -18.18 -3.47
C ILE A 149 7.15 -19.34 -2.53
N VAL A 150 6.12 -20.10 -2.88
CA VAL A 150 5.59 -21.22 -2.07
C VAL A 150 5.82 -22.60 -2.69
N SER A 151 6.43 -22.66 -3.88
CA SER A 151 6.77 -23.91 -4.55
C SER A 151 8.02 -23.79 -5.42
N LYS A 152 8.68 -24.93 -5.69
CA LYS A 152 9.91 -24.99 -6.49
C LYS A 152 9.68 -24.71 -7.97
N ASP A 153 8.47 -24.97 -8.45
CA ASP A 153 8.08 -24.74 -9.83
C ASP A 153 7.57 -23.30 -10.06
N GLY A 154 7.65 -22.42 -9.06
CA GLY A 154 7.44 -20.97 -9.24
C GLY A 154 6.02 -20.47 -8.98
N LEU A 155 5.26 -21.14 -8.11
CA LEU A 155 4.04 -20.55 -7.55
C LEU A 155 4.38 -19.46 -6.53
N ILE A 156 3.73 -18.31 -6.68
CA ILE A 156 3.83 -17.15 -5.79
C ILE A 156 2.45 -16.91 -5.17
N LEU A 157 2.39 -16.84 -3.85
CA LEU A 157 1.18 -16.45 -3.11
C LEU A 157 1.22 -14.94 -2.82
N THR A 158 0.13 -14.24 -3.08
CA THR A 158 -0.02 -12.79 -2.88
C THR A 158 -1.50 -12.42 -2.66
N ASN A 159 -1.83 -11.13 -2.62
CA ASN A 159 -3.21 -10.65 -2.57
C ASN A 159 -3.85 -10.60 -3.97
N ALA A 160 -5.18 -10.78 -4.02
CA ALA A 160 -5.93 -10.69 -5.27
C ALA A 160 -5.96 -9.25 -5.82
N HIS A 161 -6.05 -8.22 -4.97
CA HIS A 161 -6.00 -6.84 -5.44
C HIS A 161 -4.65 -6.45 -6.09
N VAL A 162 -3.58 -7.22 -5.80
CA VAL A 162 -2.27 -7.04 -6.45
C VAL A 162 -2.25 -7.76 -7.80
N ALA A 163 -2.71 -9.01 -7.83
CA ALA A 163 -2.48 -9.96 -8.93
C ALA A 163 -3.70 -10.20 -9.85
N ALA A 164 -4.89 -9.78 -9.47
CA ALA A 164 -6.12 -9.89 -10.26
C ALA A 164 -7.14 -8.87 -9.73
N PRO A 165 -6.91 -7.56 -9.93
CA PRO A 165 -7.73 -6.52 -9.32
C PRO A 165 -9.19 -6.48 -9.83
N SER A 166 -9.55 -7.24 -10.87
CA SER A 166 -10.93 -7.46 -11.28
C SER A 166 -11.57 -8.75 -10.75
N ALA A 167 -10.86 -9.53 -9.92
CA ALA A 167 -11.35 -10.79 -9.37
C ALA A 167 -12.71 -10.62 -8.66
N PRO A 168 -13.71 -11.48 -8.95
CA PRO A 168 -15.01 -11.41 -8.29
C PRO A 168 -14.91 -11.44 -6.77
N GLY A 169 -15.57 -10.47 -6.11
CA GLY A 169 -15.52 -10.30 -4.66
C GLY A 169 -14.65 -9.15 -4.17
N LEU A 170 -13.78 -8.60 -5.03
CA LEU A 170 -13.07 -7.36 -4.72
C LEU A 170 -14.05 -6.16 -4.78
N GLY A 171 -14.04 -5.33 -3.74
CA GLY A 171 -14.94 -4.17 -3.61
C GLY A 171 -14.68 -3.03 -4.61
N VAL A 172 -13.56 -3.07 -5.32
CA VAL A 172 -13.19 -2.11 -6.38
C VAL A 172 -12.58 -2.90 -7.52
N SER A 173 -13.18 -2.82 -8.71
CA SER A 173 -12.62 -3.40 -9.93
C SER A 173 -11.82 -2.33 -10.67
N THR A 174 -10.50 -2.50 -10.72
CA THR A 174 -9.63 -1.70 -11.61
C THR A 174 -9.34 -2.48 -12.89
N ALA A 175 -8.71 -1.82 -13.87
CA ALA A 175 -8.30 -2.51 -15.09
C ALA A 175 -7.21 -3.55 -14.77
N GLU A 176 -7.29 -4.70 -15.42
CA GLU A 176 -6.23 -5.70 -15.38
C GLU A 176 -4.94 -5.12 -15.97
N PRO A 177 -3.77 -5.44 -15.39
CA PRO A 177 -2.50 -5.08 -15.99
C PRO A 177 -2.22 -5.92 -17.25
N GLY A 178 -1.33 -5.43 -18.10
CA GLY A 178 -0.83 -6.18 -19.27
C GLY A 178 0.14 -7.29 -18.87
N GLY A 179 0.76 -7.19 -17.70
CA GLY A 179 1.60 -8.26 -17.15
C GLY A 179 2.19 -7.94 -15.77
N TYR A 180 2.92 -8.93 -15.24
CA TYR A 180 3.61 -8.82 -13.96
C TYR A 180 5.09 -9.19 -14.07
N LEU A 181 5.93 -8.24 -13.68
CA LEU A 181 7.38 -8.43 -13.56
C LEU A 181 7.72 -8.81 -12.11
N ILE A 182 8.54 -9.83 -11.95
CA ILE A 182 8.92 -10.39 -10.65
C ILE A 182 10.41 -10.18 -10.41
N SER A 183 10.73 -9.47 -9.34
CA SER A 183 12.08 -9.32 -8.82
C SER A 183 12.29 -10.20 -7.59
N LEU A 184 13.41 -10.91 -7.55
CA LEU A 184 13.84 -11.65 -6.37
C LEU A 184 14.47 -10.71 -5.34
N THR A 185 14.59 -11.16 -4.09
CA THR A 185 15.29 -10.40 -3.05
C THR A 185 16.79 -10.65 -3.11
N SER A 186 17.58 -9.58 -3.24
CA SER A 186 19.04 -9.58 -3.14
C SER A 186 19.51 -9.98 -1.74
N THR A 187 20.50 -10.86 -1.66
CA THR A 187 21.11 -11.26 -0.38
C THR A 187 22.05 -10.22 0.22
N ASP A 188 22.47 -9.24 -0.58
CA ASP A 188 23.53 -8.30 -0.18
C ASP A 188 22.96 -7.09 0.56
N ASP A 189 21.79 -6.61 0.14
CA ASP A 189 21.20 -5.36 0.63
C ASP A 189 19.68 -5.42 0.84
N ASP A 190 19.09 -6.62 0.79
CA ASP A 190 17.65 -6.88 0.94
C ASP A 190 16.76 -6.13 -0.09
N LYS A 191 17.34 -5.58 -1.17
CA LYS A 191 16.58 -4.90 -2.22
C LYS A 191 16.09 -5.86 -3.30
N PRO A 192 15.02 -5.52 -4.03
CA PRO A 192 14.65 -6.28 -5.21
C PRO A 192 15.78 -6.21 -6.24
N THR A 193 16.09 -7.34 -6.87
CA THR A 193 16.95 -7.38 -8.05
C THR A 193 16.27 -6.68 -9.23
N GLU A 194 16.99 -6.51 -10.33
CA GLU A 194 16.32 -6.30 -11.63
C GLU A 194 15.29 -7.41 -11.86
N PRO A 195 14.14 -7.11 -12.50
CA PRO A 195 13.15 -8.11 -12.84
C PRO A 195 13.80 -9.32 -13.51
N ALA A 196 13.55 -10.49 -12.95
CA ALA A 196 14.14 -11.74 -13.42
C ALA A 196 13.13 -12.58 -14.21
N PHE A 197 11.84 -12.42 -13.91
CA PHE A 197 10.78 -13.26 -14.45
C PHE A 197 9.52 -12.46 -14.77
N MET A 198 8.68 -13.03 -15.64
CA MET A 198 7.27 -12.66 -15.72
C MET A 198 6.41 -13.73 -15.08
N ALA A 199 5.29 -13.31 -14.49
CA ALA A 199 4.31 -14.20 -13.91
C ALA A 199 2.89 -13.88 -14.39
N GLU A 200 2.05 -14.91 -14.40
CA GLU A 200 0.63 -14.83 -14.69
C GLU A 200 -0.18 -15.28 -13.48
N THR A 201 -1.35 -14.69 -13.29
CA THR A 201 -2.27 -15.13 -12.25
C THR A 201 -3.05 -16.34 -12.72
N ILE A 202 -2.97 -17.44 -11.96
CA ILE A 202 -3.55 -18.72 -12.35
C ILE A 202 -4.82 -19.06 -11.55
N VAL A 203 -5.05 -18.40 -10.41
CA VAL A 203 -6.29 -18.47 -9.63
C VAL A 203 -6.32 -17.32 -8.63
N ALA A 204 -7.49 -16.71 -8.42
CA ALA A 204 -7.67 -15.62 -7.45
C ALA A 204 -9.03 -15.70 -6.74
N ASP A 205 -9.02 -15.61 -5.42
CA ASP A 205 -10.20 -15.45 -4.58
C ASP A 205 -10.35 -13.98 -4.18
N GLY A 206 -11.25 -13.27 -4.86
CA GLY A 206 -11.47 -11.84 -4.61
C GLY A 206 -12.15 -11.52 -3.28
N VAL A 207 -12.90 -12.46 -2.67
CA VAL A 207 -13.56 -12.24 -1.37
C VAL A 207 -12.57 -12.35 -0.22
N LEU A 208 -11.64 -13.30 -0.31
CA LEU A 208 -10.55 -13.48 0.64
C LEU A 208 -9.35 -12.57 0.35
N ASP A 209 -9.33 -11.93 -0.83
CA ASP A 209 -8.22 -11.15 -1.32
C ASP A 209 -6.92 -11.96 -1.38
N LEU A 210 -6.98 -13.15 -1.96
CA LEU A 210 -5.85 -14.08 -2.10
C LEU A 210 -5.70 -14.50 -3.57
N ALA A 211 -4.47 -14.54 -4.06
CA ALA A 211 -4.18 -15.01 -5.41
C ALA A 211 -2.91 -15.84 -5.47
N VAL A 212 -2.88 -16.78 -6.41
CA VAL A 212 -1.68 -17.54 -6.76
C VAL A 212 -1.27 -17.17 -8.18
N MET A 213 -0.02 -16.74 -8.31
CA MET A 213 0.64 -16.48 -9.58
C MET A 213 1.62 -17.60 -9.92
N LYS A 214 1.93 -17.73 -11.20
CA LYS A 214 2.91 -18.68 -11.74
C LYS A 214 3.96 -17.94 -12.54
N ILE A 215 5.24 -18.18 -12.25
CA ILE A 215 6.33 -17.77 -13.14
C ILE A 215 6.23 -18.56 -14.45
N VAL A 216 6.12 -17.86 -15.58
CA VAL A 216 5.92 -18.45 -16.91
C VAL A 216 7.11 -18.22 -17.86
N SER A 217 7.86 -17.13 -17.67
CA SER A 217 8.98 -16.74 -18.54
C SER A 217 10.06 -15.99 -17.78
N ASP A 218 11.21 -15.77 -18.43
CA ASP A 218 12.16 -14.75 -17.96
C ASP A 218 11.59 -13.33 -18.22
N ALA A 219 12.31 -12.32 -17.75
CA ALA A 219 11.92 -10.92 -17.89
C ALA A 219 11.88 -10.42 -19.36
N ASP A 220 12.50 -11.14 -20.30
CA ASP A 220 12.44 -10.84 -21.73
C ASP A 220 11.29 -11.56 -22.45
N GLY A 221 10.42 -12.26 -21.69
CA GLY A 221 9.25 -12.97 -22.22
C GLY A 221 9.59 -14.34 -22.83
N LYS A 222 10.81 -14.86 -22.66
CA LYS A 222 11.15 -16.20 -23.16
C LYS A 222 10.62 -17.27 -22.21
N PRO A 223 9.84 -18.25 -22.70
CA PRO A 223 9.29 -19.30 -21.85
C PRO A 223 10.36 -20.06 -21.09
N ILE A 224 10.11 -20.33 -19.80
CA ILE A 224 10.99 -21.13 -18.95
C ILE A 224 10.35 -22.49 -18.67
N ASP A 225 11.16 -23.55 -18.78
CA ASP A 225 10.80 -24.87 -18.25
C ASP A 225 10.82 -24.82 -16.71
N SER A 226 9.65 -24.98 -16.10
CA SER A 226 9.48 -24.88 -14.64
C SER A 226 10.29 -25.90 -13.86
N SER A 227 10.70 -27.01 -14.47
CA SER A 227 11.59 -28.00 -13.85
C SER A 227 13.05 -27.54 -13.72
N ARG A 228 13.42 -26.46 -14.43
CA ARG A 228 14.78 -25.89 -14.47
C ARG A 228 14.85 -24.50 -13.83
N LEU A 229 13.75 -24.00 -13.27
CA LEU A 229 13.70 -22.77 -12.49
C LEU A 229 14.69 -22.86 -11.32
N ARG A 230 15.63 -21.92 -11.28
CA ARG A 230 16.55 -21.75 -10.15
C ARG A 230 15.99 -20.67 -9.24
N LEU A 231 15.05 -21.08 -8.39
CA LEU A 231 14.48 -20.22 -7.37
C LEU A 231 15.12 -20.48 -6.00
N PRO A 232 15.05 -19.50 -5.08
CA PRO A 232 15.33 -19.74 -3.67
C PRO A 232 14.49 -20.87 -3.08
N GLU A 233 14.89 -21.37 -1.92
CA GLU A 233 14.09 -22.37 -1.20
C GLU A 233 12.70 -21.80 -0.89
N PRO A 234 11.60 -22.47 -1.29
CA PRO A 234 10.26 -21.95 -1.06
C PRO A 234 9.94 -21.76 0.42
N MET A 235 9.06 -20.80 0.70
CA MET A 235 8.58 -20.55 2.04
C MET A 235 7.71 -21.74 2.51
N PRO A 236 8.04 -22.40 3.63
CA PRO A 236 7.23 -23.49 4.13
C PRO A 236 5.88 -22.96 4.61
N LEU A 237 4.79 -23.64 4.25
CA LEU A 237 3.46 -23.30 4.73
C LEU A 237 3.29 -23.80 6.17
N GLY A 238 2.80 -22.91 7.04
CA GLY A 238 2.44 -23.23 8.41
C GLY A 238 0.95 -23.52 8.56
N ASP A 239 0.51 -23.59 9.81
CA ASP A 239 -0.88 -23.78 10.19
C ASP A 239 -1.32 -22.61 11.06
N SER A 240 -2.04 -21.66 10.46
CA SER A 240 -2.57 -20.48 11.11
C SER A 240 -3.65 -20.80 12.16
N ASN A 241 -4.29 -21.97 12.10
CA ASN A 241 -5.27 -22.38 13.12
C ASN A 241 -4.59 -22.66 14.48
N LYS A 242 -3.29 -22.97 14.47
CA LYS A 242 -2.49 -23.18 15.69
C LYS A 242 -2.04 -21.88 16.35
N LEU A 243 -2.14 -20.74 15.67
CA LEU A 243 -1.81 -19.46 16.28
C LEU A 243 -2.74 -19.15 17.45
N ARG A 244 -2.22 -18.46 18.46
CA ARG A 244 -2.95 -17.91 19.59
C ARG A 244 -2.63 -16.42 19.75
N THR A 245 -3.53 -15.69 20.41
CA THR A 245 -3.23 -14.33 20.85
C THR A 245 -1.95 -14.32 21.68
N GLY A 246 -1.06 -13.38 21.39
CA GLY A 246 0.27 -13.27 21.99
C GLY A 246 1.37 -14.06 21.28
N ASP A 247 1.03 -14.94 20.31
CA ASP A 247 2.05 -15.61 19.50
C ASP A 247 2.78 -14.56 18.64
N GLU A 248 4.10 -14.67 18.62
CA GLU A 248 4.95 -13.78 17.83
C GLU A 248 4.90 -14.15 16.35
N ILE A 249 4.74 -13.14 15.53
CA ILE A 249 4.79 -13.22 14.08
C ILE A 249 5.75 -12.16 13.53
N THR A 250 6.36 -12.47 12.40
CA THR A 250 7.27 -11.56 11.68
C THR A 250 6.73 -11.34 10.28
N ALA A 251 6.43 -10.10 9.92
CA ALA A 251 6.01 -9.72 8.58
C ALA A 251 7.20 -9.32 7.72
N LEU A 252 7.17 -9.74 6.46
CA LEU A 252 8.10 -9.38 5.40
C LEU A 252 7.32 -8.80 4.23
N GLY A 253 7.82 -7.71 3.65
CA GLY A 253 7.21 -7.10 2.47
C GLY A 253 7.99 -5.89 1.98
N PHE A 254 7.77 -5.54 0.72
CA PHE A 254 8.36 -4.38 0.08
C PHE A 254 7.40 -3.20 0.18
N PRO A 255 7.75 -2.10 0.88
CA PRO A 255 6.88 -0.95 0.94
C PRO A 255 6.70 -0.35 -0.46
N GLY A 256 5.47 0.00 -0.77
CA GLY A 256 5.01 0.48 -2.06
C GLY A 256 5.36 1.94 -2.24
N ILE A 257 5.75 2.28 -3.45
CA ILE A 257 6.10 3.64 -3.83
C ILE A 257 4.82 4.30 -4.33
N ALA A 258 4.24 5.22 -3.57
CA ALA A 258 3.01 5.92 -3.97
C ALA A 258 3.20 6.90 -5.15
N THR A 259 4.40 6.99 -5.73
CA THR A 259 4.71 7.95 -6.80
C THR A 259 5.93 7.50 -7.61
N TYR A 260 5.73 6.70 -8.66
CA TYR A 260 6.62 6.66 -9.84
C TYR A 260 6.45 7.93 -10.71
N VAL A 261 6.17 9.09 -10.08
CA VAL A 261 6.05 10.38 -10.76
C VAL A 261 7.40 11.08 -10.67
N GLY A 262 8.31 10.68 -11.56
CA GLY A 262 9.64 11.27 -11.66
C GLY A 262 10.60 10.32 -12.38
N SER A 263 11.45 10.88 -13.24
CA SER A 263 12.42 10.16 -14.10
C SER A 263 13.56 9.44 -13.35
N GLU A 264 13.43 9.19 -12.05
CA GLU A 264 14.46 8.54 -11.24
C GLU A 264 14.19 7.03 -11.19
N LYS A 265 14.90 6.29 -12.04
CA LYS A 265 14.88 4.82 -12.16
C LYS A 265 15.44 4.07 -10.93
N ASN A 266 15.62 4.69 -9.77
CA ASN A 266 16.51 4.18 -8.70
C ASN A 266 15.90 4.09 -7.28
N LEU A 267 14.58 4.16 -7.09
CA LEU A 267 13.99 3.83 -5.78
C LEU A 267 13.57 2.36 -5.75
N HIS A 268 14.51 1.47 -5.42
CA HIS A 268 14.18 0.09 -5.04
C HIS A 268 13.94 0.06 -3.53
N PRO A 269 12.70 -0.08 -3.03
CA PRO A 269 12.45 -0.20 -1.60
C PRO A 269 13.12 -1.48 -1.10
N ALA A 270 13.91 -1.40 -0.04
CA ALA A 270 14.43 -2.59 0.62
C ALA A 270 13.28 -3.38 1.27
N LEU A 271 13.41 -4.70 1.33
CA LEU A 271 12.50 -5.57 2.05
C LEU A 271 12.44 -5.14 3.51
N THR A 272 11.24 -4.85 3.99
CA THR A 272 11.01 -4.54 5.40
C THR A 272 10.74 -5.82 6.17
N VAL A 273 11.30 -5.90 7.38
CA VAL A 273 11.05 -6.99 8.33
C VAL A 273 10.56 -6.37 9.62
N THR A 274 9.31 -6.64 9.99
CA THR A 274 8.68 -6.11 11.21
C THR A 274 8.16 -7.25 12.06
N ARG A 275 8.35 -7.15 13.37
CA ARG A 275 7.93 -8.18 14.33
C ARG A 275 6.88 -7.62 15.26
N GLY A 276 5.92 -8.46 15.61
CA GLY A 276 4.86 -8.15 16.55
C GLY A 276 4.22 -9.45 17.04
N VAL A 277 3.01 -9.32 17.57
CA VAL A 277 2.23 -10.44 18.09
C VAL A 277 0.87 -10.50 17.43
N VAL A 278 0.26 -11.67 17.46
CA VAL A 278 -1.17 -11.80 17.18
C VAL A 278 -1.94 -11.11 18.31
N SER A 279 -2.60 -9.99 18.00
CA SER A 279 -3.43 -9.24 18.94
C SER A 279 -4.75 -9.96 19.18
N THR A 280 -5.42 -10.39 18.10
CA THR A 280 -6.67 -11.14 18.16
C THR A 280 -7.00 -11.77 16.80
N PHE A 281 -8.12 -12.47 16.71
CA PHE A 281 -8.69 -12.95 15.44
C PHE A 281 -10.04 -12.30 15.24
N LEU A 282 -10.35 -11.96 13.99
CA LEU A 282 -11.57 -11.22 13.65
C LEU A 282 -12.34 -11.95 12.54
N PRO A 283 -13.68 -12.01 12.65
CA PRO A 283 -14.50 -12.57 11.58
C PRO A 283 -14.59 -11.60 10.41
N GLN A 284 -15.05 -12.10 9.26
CA GLN A 284 -15.43 -11.30 8.09
C GLN A 284 -16.87 -11.66 7.70
N SER A 285 -17.70 -10.66 7.47
CA SER A 285 -19.06 -10.89 6.96
C SER A 285 -19.02 -11.64 5.63
N GLY A 286 -19.85 -12.68 5.48
CA GLY A 286 -19.88 -13.53 4.28
C GLY A 286 -18.83 -14.65 4.25
N VAL A 287 -17.85 -14.64 5.16
CA VAL A 287 -16.90 -15.73 5.35
C VAL A 287 -17.30 -16.54 6.58
N SER A 288 -17.46 -17.85 6.44
CA SER A 288 -17.95 -18.70 7.54
C SER A 288 -16.94 -18.85 8.69
N ASP A 289 -15.67 -18.54 8.46
CA ASP A 289 -14.61 -18.65 9.45
C ASP A 289 -14.63 -17.47 10.43
N THR A 290 -14.66 -17.77 11.73
CA THR A 290 -14.60 -16.77 12.80
C THR A 290 -13.22 -16.15 12.95
N ARG A 291 -12.19 -16.76 12.34
CA ARG A 291 -10.80 -16.32 12.30
C ARG A 291 -10.39 -15.88 10.89
N ALA A 292 -11.31 -15.26 10.15
CA ALA A 292 -11.06 -14.76 8.80
C ALA A 292 -9.88 -13.78 8.71
N TRP A 293 -9.55 -13.08 9.80
CA TRP A 293 -8.42 -12.17 9.91
C TRP A 293 -7.58 -12.47 11.15
N ILE A 294 -6.26 -12.37 10.99
CA ILE A 294 -5.31 -12.20 12.09
C ILE A 294 -5.13 -10.70 12.25
N ASP A 295 -5.46 -10.18 13.43
CA ASP A 295 -5.19 -8.80 13.82
C ASP A 295 -3.87 -8.76 14.61
N SER A 296 -3.00 -7.82 14.28
CA SER A 296 -1.65 -7.74 14.86
C SER A 296 -1.20 -6.30 15.06
N ASP A 297 -0.29 -6.10 16.02
CA ASP A 297 0.43 -4.85 16.25
C ASP A 297 1.67 -4.68 15.34
N ILE A 298 1.91 -5.65 14.45
CA ILE A 298 2.92 -5.53 13.40
C ILE A 298 2.68 -4.25 12.59
N ARG A 299 3.77 -3.55 12.29
CA ARG A 299 3.74 -2.42 11.36
C ARG A 299 3.81 -2.93 9.92
N ILE A 300 2.70 -2.80 9.20
CA ILE A 300 2.64 -2.93 7.73
C ILE A 300 2.19 -1.60 7.12
N GLY A 301 2.69 -1.28 5.92
CA GLY A 301 2.35 -0.07 5.17
C GLY A 301 1.95 -0.39 3.74
N SER A 302 1.63 0.64 2.95
CA SER A 302 1.38 0.50 1.51
C SER A 302 2.48 -0.32 0.83
N GLY A 303 2.13 -1.21 -0.10
CA GLY A 303 2.97 -2.13 -0.87
C GLY A 303 3.50 -3.39 -0.18
N ASN A 304 3.42 -3.47 1.16
CA ASN A 304 3.62 -4.75 1.85
C ASN A 304 2.50 -5.76 1.55
N SER A 305 1.43 -5.33 0.89
CA SER A 305 0.30 -6.16 0.45
C SER A 305 0.80 -7.35 -0.39
N GLY A 306 0.40 -8.54 0.03
CA GLY A 306 0.80 -9.82 -0.53
C GLY A 306 2.06 -10.42 0.10
N GLY A 307 2.73 -9.66 0.98
CA GLY A 307 3.91 -10.10 1.71
C GLY A 307 3.62 -11.16 2.77
N ALA A 308 4.67 -11.83 3.24
CA ALA A 308 4.56 -12.91 4.21
C ALA A 308 4.37 -12.42 5.65
N SER A 309 3.59 -13.16 6.44
CA SER A 309 3.68 -13.19 7.89
C SER A 309 4.08 -14.60 8.33
N ILE A 310 5.26 -14.73 8.94
CA ILE A 310 5.84 -16.01 9.38
C ILE A 310 5.80 -16.16 10.90
N ASN A 311 5.63 -17.40 11.37
CA ASN A 311 5.74 -17.73 12.79
C ASN A 311 7.21 -17.93 13.23
N ARG A 312 7.42 -18.25 14.51
CA ARG A 312 8.78 -18.49 15.06
C ARG A 312 9.55 -19.67 14.44
N ARG A 313 8.89 -20.55 13.68
CA ARG A 313 9.54 -21.64 12.92
C ARG A 313 9.89 -21.24 11.49
N GLY A 314 9.62 -20.00 11.10
CA GLY A 314 9.83 -19.51 9.74
C GLY A 314 8.79 -20.04 8.74
N GLU A 315 7.65 -20.52 9.22
CA GLU A 315 6.54 -21.00 8.38
C GLU A 315 5.58 -19.85 8.10
N LEU A 316 5.13 -19.72 6.85
CA LEU A 316 4.11 -18.77 6.43
C LEU A 316 2.79 -19.10 7.14
N VAL A 317 2.28 -18.18 7.95
CA VAL A 317 1.01 -18.31 8.66
C VAL A 317 -0.02 -17.26 8.24
N GLY A 318 0.37 -16.27 7.45
CA GLY A 318 -0.58 -15.36 6.83
C GLY A 318 0.00 -14.45 5.77
N ILE A 319 -0.89 -13.75 5.07
CA ILE A 319 -0.59 -12.84 3.97
C ILE A 319 -0.92 -11.42 4.43
N ASN A 320 0.07 -10.53 4.41
CA ASN A 320 -0.09 -9.13 4.79
C ASN A 320 -1.05 -8.48 3.78
N THR A 321 -2.20 -7.96 4.23
CA THR A 321 -3.27 -7.54 3.31
C THR A 321 -3.60 -6.06 3.45
N GLU A 322 -3.98 -5.61 4.65
CA GLU A 322 -4.42 -4.24 4.88
C GLU A 322 -3.85 -3.66 6.17
N ALA A 323 -3.40 -2.41 6.12
CA ALA A 323 -3.16 -1.61 7.32
C ALA A 323 -4.43 -0.84 7.69
N PHE A 324 -5.01 -1.11 8.86
CA PHE A 324 -6.12 -0.34 9.36
C PHE A 324 -5.59 0.89 10.12
N THR A 325 -5.99 2.09 9.73
CA THR A 325 -5.70 3.33 10.48
C THR A 325 -6.97 4.16 10.60
N GLU A 326 -7.13 4.93 11.69
CA GLU A 326 -8.29 5.82 11.91
C GLU A 326 -8.50 6.83 10.76
N ALA A 327 -7.47 7.13 9.98
CA ALA A 327 -7.57 7.99 8.80
C ALA A 327 -8.30 7.33 7.61
N ASN A 328 -8.35 6.00 7.56
CA ASN A 328 -8.97 5.23 6.48
C ASN A 328 -10.45 4.88 6.76
N SER A 329 -10.93 5.09 8.00
CA SER A 329 -12.32 4.82 8.40
C SER A 329 -13.22 6.03 8.19
N GLY A 330 -13.51 6.38 6.94
CA GLY A 330 -14.33 7.53 6.53
C GLY A 330 -15.80 7.55 6.99
N GLY A 331 -16.09 7.41 8.29
CA GLY A 331 -17.44 7.39 8.84
C GLY A 331 -17.53 8.08 10.21
N GLN A 332 -18.53 8.93 10.36
CA GLN A 332 -18.87 9.57 11.63
C GLN A 332 -19.29 8.55 12.70
N GLY A 333 -18.68 8.64 13.89
CA GLY A 333 -19.35 8.42 15.18
C GLY A 333 -19.42 6.99 15.74
N GLN A 334 -18.86 6.85 16.96
CA GLN A 334 -19.07 5.82 17.99
C GLN A 334 -18.29 4.48 17.86
N GLY A 335 -17.04 4.52 18.33
CA GLY A 335 -16.23 3.36 18.73
C GLY A 335 -14.89 3.86 19.31
N GLY A 336 -14.43 3.32 20.44
CA GLY A 336 -13.31 3.86 21.22
C GLY A 336 -12.01 4.08 20.43
N ILE A 337 -11.31 5.17 20.75
CA ILE A 337 -10.08 5.64 20.11
C ILE A 337 -9.00 4.54 20.21
N PHE A 338 -8.64 3.93 19.08
CA PHE A 338 -7.49 3.04 18.93
C PHE A 338 -6.41 3.82 18.17
N THR A 339 -5.60 4.60 18.88
CA THR A 339 -4.51 5.40 18.29
C THR A 339 -3.27 4.58 17.86
N GLY A 340 -3.45 3.33 17.46
CA GLY A 340 -2.42 2.49 16.85
C GLY A 340 -3.06 1.68 15.74
N GLY A 341 -2.65 1.90 14.50
CA GLY A 341 -3.17 1.11 13.38
C GLY A 341 -2.87 -0.37 13.58
N SER A 342 -3.83 -1.25 13.24
CA SER A 342 -3.64 -2.70 13.30
C SER A 342 -3.38 -3.28 11.92
N ALA A 343 -2.50 -4.27 11.85
CA ALA A 343 -2.27 -5.05 10.64
C ALA A 343 -3.36 -6.12 10.50
N ARG A 344 -4.04 -6.14 9.35
CA ARG A 344 -4.92 -7.22 8.93
C ARG A 344 -4.16 -8.17 8.02
N ILE A 345 -3.98 -9.38 8.52
CA ILE A 345 -3.26 -10.45 7.86
C ILE A 345 -4.26 -11.57 7.58
N ARG A 346 -4.30 -12.04 6.33
CA ARG A 346 -5.15 -13.16 5.93
C ARG A 346 -4.49 -14.47 6.38
N PRO A 347 -5.16 -15.33 7.18
CA PRO A 347 -4.60 -16.62 7.58
C PRO A 347 -4.26 -17.51 6.37
N VAL A 348 -3.10 -18.18 6.42
CA VAL A 348 -2.61 -18.99 5.29
C VAL A 348 -3.51 -20.19 4.96
N ASN A 349 -4.21 -20.76 5.96
CA ASN A 349 -5.10 -21.92 5.72
C ASN A 349 -6.25 -21.56 4.78
N LEU A 350 -6.66 -20.29 4.69
CA LEU A 350 -7.68 -19.84 3.76
C LEU A 350 -7.20 -19.86 2.30
N ALA A 351 -5.88 -19.94 2.06
CA ALA A 351 -5.30 -20.11 0.74
C ALA A 351 -5.24 -21.58 0.28
N GLU A 352 -5.50 -22.56 1.16
CA GLU A 352 -5.41 -23.99 0.81
C GLU A 352 -6.22 -24.38 -0.44
N PRO A 353 -7.49 -23.94 -0.61
CA PRO A 353 -8.27 -24.30 -1.80
C PRO A 353 -7.63 -23.80 -3.10
N ILE A 354 -7.22 -22.53 -3.15
CA ILE A 354 -6.62 -21.94 -4.35
C ILE A 354 -5.21 -22.48 -4.60
N LEU A 355 -4.44 -22.83 -3.57
CA LEU A 355 -3.15 -23.51 -3.72
C LEU A 355 -3.32 -24.92 -4.31
N ALA A 356 -4.36 -25.65 -3.92
CA ALA A 356 -4.68 -26.96 -4.47
C ALA A 356 -5.15 -26.89 -5.94
N ILE A 357 -5.86 -25.82 -6.32
CA ILE A 357 -6.23 -25.52 -7.71
C ILE A 357 -4.98 -25.16 -8.52
N ALA A 358 -4.15 -24.26 -8.01
CA ALA A 358 -2.90 -23.83 -8.63
C ALA A 358 -1.95 -25.00 -8.91
N ALA A 359 -1.80 -25.93 -7.96
CA ALA A 359 -0.98 -27.12 -8.12
C ALA A 359 -1.45 -28.06 -9.26
N LYS A 360 -2.69 -27.89 -9.75
CA LYS A 360 -3.27 -28.64 -10.86
C LYS A 360 -3.31 -27.84 -12.17
N GLY A 361 -2.69 -26.66 -12.22
CA GLY A 361 -2.63 -25.80 -13.40
C GLY A 361 -3.46 -24.52 -13.32
N GLY A 362 -4.18 -24.29 -12.22
CA GLY A 362 -5.02 -23.10 -12.04
C GLY A 362 -6.46 -23.26 -12.51
N ASP A 363 -7.25 -22.22 -12.26
CA ASP A 363 -8.63 -22.06 -12.72
C ASP A 363 -8.92 -20.55 -12.81
N PRO A 364 -8.82 -19.96 -14.01
CA PRO A 364 -9.07 -18.53 -14.19
C PRO A 364 -10.55 -18.15 -13.99
N ASP A 365 -11.45 -19.13 -14.07
CA ASP A 365 -12.89 -18.94 -13.88
C ASP A 365 -13.33 -19.21 -12.42
N TYR A 366 -12.37 -19.46 -11.53
CA TYR A 366 -12.65 -19.69 -10.11
C TYR A 366 -13.42 -18.51 -9.51
N VAL A 367 -14.48 -18.85 -8.76
CA VAL A 367 -15.24 -17.90 -7.97
C VAL A 367 -15.23 -18.38 -6.52
N SER A 368 -14.95 -17.46 -5.60
CA SER A 368 -14.94 -17.77 -4.18
C SER A 368 -16.24 -18.42 -3.72
N PRO A 369 -16.21 -19.49 -2.90
CA PRO A 369 -17.43 -20.01 -2.28
C PRO A 369 -18.07 -19.01 -1.30
N PHE A 370 -17.30 -18.02 -0.84
CA PHE A 370 -17.79 -16.91 -0.01
C PHE A 370 -18.35 -15.76 -0.83
N HIS A 371 -18.22 -15.82 -2.16
CA HIS A 371 -18.86 -14.88 -3.04
C HIS A 371 -20.34 -15.20 -3.09
N THR A 372 -21.10 -14.63 -2.15
CA THR A 372 -22.53 -14.49 -2.35
C THR A 372 -22.68 -13.62 -3.57
N GLN A 373 -23.14 -14.21 -4.68
CA GLN A 373 -23.85 -13.43 -5.68
C GLN A 373 -25.07 -12.85 -4.94
N THR A 374 -24.92 -11.71 -4.25
CA THR A 374 -25.94 -10.69 -4.39
C THR A 374 -26.04 -10.55 -5.89
N SER A 375 -27.10 -11.12 -6.47
CA SER A 375 -27.39 -11.07 -7.90
C SER A 375 -26.88 -9.72 -8.37
N ARG A 376 -25.77 -9.70 -9.11
CA ARG A 376 -25.20 -8.46 -9.64
C ARG A 376 -26.42 -7.80 -10.25
N PRO A 377 -26.91 -6.67 -9.72
CA PRO A 377 -28.22 -6.21 -10.14
C PRO A 377 -28.06 -5.98 -11.63
N SER A 378 -28.80 -6.78 -12.39
CA SER A 378 -28.43 -7.03 -13.78
C SER A 378 -28.35 -5.69 -14.50
N THR A 379 -27.24 -5.43 -15.18
CA THR A 379 -27.13 -4.24 -16.03
C THR A 379 -27.98 -4.36 -17.29
N ASP A 380 -28.71 -5.47 -17.48
CA ASP A 380 -29.67 -5.64 -18.59
C ASP A 380 -30.76 -4.56 -18.58
N GLN A 381 -31.03 -3.96 -17.41
CA GLN A 381 -32.01 -2.87 -17.26
C GLN A 381 -31.35 -1.48 -17.25
N VAL A 382 -30.02 -1.40 -17.26
CA VAL A 382 -29.32 -0.11 -17.28
C VAL A 382 -29.41 0.49 -18.66
N ALA A 383 -30.01 1.67 -18.74
CA ALA A 383 -30.01 2.50 -19.93
C ALA A 383 -29.30 3.83 -19.61
N ILE A 384 -28.38 4.22 -20.49
CA ILE A 384 -27.70 5.51 -20.45
C ILE A 384 -27.90 6.16 -21.82
N GLU A 385 -28.55 7.31 -21.86
CA GLU A 385 -28.77 8.06 -23.10
C GLU A 385 -28.07 9.43 -23.02
N PRO A 386 -27.29 9.82 -24.05
CA PRO A 386 -26.71 11.15 -24.12
C PRO A 386 -27.82 12.20 -24.32
N ALA A 387 -27.80 13.25 -23.49
CA ALA A 387 -28.82 14.29 -23.46
C ALA A 387 -28.26 15.69 -23.79
N GLY A 388 -27.17 15.75 -24.55
CA GLY A 388 -26.58 16.98 -25.05
C GLY A 388 -25.74 17.74 -24.02
N TRP A 389 -25.43 19.00 -24.32
CA TRP A 389 -24.57 19.89 -23.52
C TRP A 389 -25.22 21.26 -23.32
N SER A 390 -24.93 21.91 -22.19
CA SER A 390 -25.45 23.25 -21.86
C SER A 390 -24.42 24.06 -21.08
N GLU A 391 -24.45 25.39 -21.21
CA GLU A 391 -23.67 26.32 -20.38
C GLU A 391 -24.23 26.47 -18.96
N LYS A 392 -25.53 26.20 -18.79
CA LYS A 392 -26.22 26.35 -17.51
C LYS A 392 -26.61 25.00 -16.94
N LYS A 393 -26.41 24.84 -15.63
CA LYS A 393 -26.94 23.71 -14.86
C LYS A 393 -28.46 23.81 -14.79
N THR A 394 -29.16 23.06 -15.62
CA THR A 394 -30.59 22.79 -15.51
C THR A 394 -30.81 21.54 -14.65
N THR A 395 -31.79 21.60 -13.75
CA THR A 395 -32.23 20.47 -12.92
C THR A 395 -33.46 19.81 -13.55
N GLY A 396 -33.41 18.49 -13.75
CA GLY A 396 -34.61 17.69 -14.03
C GLY A 396 -35.18 17.71 -15.46
N ALA A 397 -34.49 18.23 -16.46
CA ALA A 397 -34.99 18.23 -17.85
C ALA A 397 -33.91 17.77 -18.85
N CYS A 398 -33.84 16.46 -19.09
CA CYS A 398 -33.23 15.92 -20.30
C CYS A 398 -34.26 16.09 -21.42
N ALA A 399 -34.19 17.18 -22.18
CA ALA A 399 -35.10 17.42 -23.31
C ALA A 399 -34.40 17.01 -24.62
N SER A 400 -34.90 15.91 -25.22
CA SER A 400 -34.56 15.33 -26.52
C SER A 400 -33.07 15.08 -26.85
N PRO A 401 -32.70 13.87 -27.30
CA PRO A 401 -31.31 13.55 -27.63
C PRO A 401 -30.87 14.32 -28.87
N SER A 402 -29.97 15.30 -28.72
CA SER A 402 -29.17 15.80 -29.85
C SER A 402 -27.75 15.28 -29.69
N SER A 403 -27.42 14.22 -30.41
CA SER A 403 -26.12 13.53 -30.40
C SER A 403 -24.97 14.33 -31.05
N SER A 404 -25.21 15.58 -31.46
CA SER A 404 -24.15 16.52 -31.81
C SER A 404 -24.64 17.96 -31.63
N THR A 405 -24.36 18.54 -30.47
CA THR A 405 -24.68 19.94 -30.20
C THR A 405 -23.46 20.79 -30.52
N THR A 406 -23.63 21.81 -31.36
CA THR A 406 -22.68 22.93 -31.37
C THR A 406 -23.09 23.88 -30.26
N LEU A 407 -22.23 24.06 -29.26
CA LEU A 407 -22.46 24.97 -28.14
C LEU A 407 -21.69 26.28 -28.41
N GLN A 408 -22.39 27.42 -28.30
CA GLN A 408 -21.84 28.75 -28.55
C GLN A 408 -21.24 29.31 -27.26
N VAL A 409 -20.07 28.80 -26.88
CA VAL A 409 -19.38 29.19 -25.65
C VAL A 409 -17.92 29.55 -25.95
N SER A 410 -17.49 30.71 -25.47
CA SER A 410 -16.09 31.13 -25.54
C SER A 410 -15.33 30.53 -24.35
N ALA A 411 -14.36 29.65 -24.61
CA ALA A 411 -13.48 29.10 -23.58
C ALA A 411 -12.49 30.16 -23.06
N PRO A 412 -12.07 30.14 -21.78
CA PRO A 412 -12.37 29.11 -20.78
C PRO A 412 -13.77 29.23 -20.18
N ALA A 413 -14.46 28.10 -20.04
CA ALA A 413 -15.82 28.05 -19.52
C ALA A 413 -16.11 26.71 -18.81
N THR A 414 -17.09 26.70 -17.90
CA THR A 414 -17.67 25.47 -17.37
C THR A 414 -18.95 25.17 -18.13
N VAL A 415 -19.04 23.98 -18.72
CA VAL A 415 -20.23 23.48 -19.41
C VAL A 415 -20.70 22.19 -18.74
N TYR A 416 -21.91 21.76 -19.03
CA TYR A 416 -22.53 20.59 -18.42
C TYR A 416 -22.85 19.57 -19.50
N ALA A 417 -22.26 18.38 -19.40
CA ALA A 417 -22.58 17.24 -20.25
C ALA A 417 -23.72 16.43 -19.62
N TYR A 418 -24.83 16.29 -20.32
CA TYR A 418 -26.03 15.65 -19.78
C TYR A 418 -26.16 14.18 -20.21
N PHE A 419 -26.55 13.34 -19.26
CA PHE A 419 -26.91 11.95 -19.49
C PHE A 419 -28.21 11.63 -18.75
N ALA A 420 -29.11 10.93 -19.45
CA ALA A 420 -30.28 10.32 -18.84
C ALA A 420 -29.93 8.88 -18.44
N PHE A 421 -30.12 8.57 -17.17
CA PHE A 421 -29.89 7.24 -16.59
C PHE A 421 -31.25 6.63 -16.24
N ALA A 422 -31.43 5.35 -16.51
CA ALA A 422 -32.57 4.58 -16.03
C ALA A 422 -32.13 3.17 -15.63
N GLY A 423 -32.77 2.61 -14.61
CA GLY A 423 -32.51 1.23 -14.17
C GLY A 423 -31.13 1.01 -13.54
N VAL A 424 -30.42 2.07 -13.15
CA VAL A 424 -29.12 1.96 -12.47
C VAL A 424 -29.31 1.53 -11.02
N PRO A 425 -28.75 0.39 -10.58
CA PRO A 425 -28.84 -0.06 -9.21
C PRO A 425 -27.94 0.77 -8.27
N ASP A 426 -28.40 1.00 -7.04
CA ASP A 426 -27.59 1.66 -6.02
C ASP A 426 -26.31 0.87 -5.72
N GLY A 427 -25.23 1.60 -5.45
CA GLY A 427 -23.91 1.06 -5.16
C GLY A 427 -23.07 0.70 -6.39
N ILE A 428 -23.64 0.69 -7.60
CA ILE A 428 -22.86 0.44 -8.82
C ILE A 428 -21.97 1.64 -9.14
N SER A 429 -20.70 1.39 -9.44
CA SER A 429 -19.77 2.44 -9.85
C SER A 429 -20.12 2.99 -11.24
N VAL A 430 -20.32 4.29 -11.33
CA VAL A 430 -20.47 5.06 -12.56
C VAL A 430 -19.16 5.77 -12.83
N ARG A 431 -18.53 5.47 -13.96
CA ARG A 431 -17.28 6.10 -14.41
C ARG A 431 -17.59 7.14 -15.45
N VAL A 432 -16.94 8.29 -15.33
CA VAL A 432 -17.04 9.41 -16.27
C VAL A 432 -15.65 9.73 -16.79
N GLN A 433 -15.52 9.86 -18.10
CA GLN A 433 -14.32 10.36 -18.75
C GLN A 433 -14.71 11.41 -19.78
N VAL A 434 -14.02 12.54 -19.80
CA VAL A 434 -14.17 13.57 -20.83
C VAL A 434 -12.82 13.83 -21.48
N THR A 435 -12.76 13.75 -22.81
CA THR A 435 -11.55 13.96 -23.60
C THR A 435 -11.77 15.04 -24.65
N SER A 436 -10.76 15.88 -24.89
CA SER A 436 -10.74 16.76 -26.08
C SER A 436 -10.30 16.00 -27.33
N SER A 437 -10.51 16.61 -28.50
CA SER A 437 -10.17 16.02 -29.81
C SER A 437 -8.67 15.74 -30.02
N ASP A 438 -7.79 16.40 -29.26
CA ASP A 438 -6.34 16.16 -29.23
C ASP A 438 -5.93 15.04 -28.26
N GLY A 439 -6.89 14.38 -27.60
CA GLY A 439 -6.67 13.27 -26.67
C GLY A 439 -6.40 13.70 -25.23
N ARG A 440 -6.41 15.00 -24.90
CA ARG A 440 -6.23 15.47 -23.53
C ARG A 440 -7.45 15.14 -22.66
N SER A 441 -7.22 14.58 -21.47
CA SER A 441 -8.27 14.32 -20.48
C SER A 441 -8.70 15.63 -19.81
N LEU A 442 -9.99 15.97 -19.91
CA LEU A 442 -10.60 17.16 -19.28
C LEU A 442 -11.26 16.82 -17.95
N LEU A 443 -11.82 15.62 -17.81
CA LEU A 443 -12.42 15.11 -16.58
C LEU A 443 -12.24 13.59 -16.53
N ARG A 444 -11.90 13.05 -15.38
CA ARG A 444 -11.96 11.62 -15.10
C ARG A 444 -12.40 11.45 -13.65
N ASP A 445 -13.53 10.79 -13.45
CA ASP A 445 -14.10 10.61 -12.13
C ASP A 445 -14.90 9.30 -12.06
N SER A 446 -15.14 8.83 -10.84
CA SER A 446 -15.99 7.67 -10.58
C SER A 446 -16.66 7.79 -9.23
N ALA A 447 -17.95 7.47 -9.17
CA ALA A 447 -18.71 7.46 -7.93
C ALA A 447 -19.67 6.26 -7.89
N ALA A 448 -20.02 5.81 -6.68
CA ALA A 448 -21.10 4.84 -6.50
C ALA A 448 -22.44 5.53 -6.76
N TRP A 449 -23.31 4.90 -7.54
CA TRP A 449 -24.67 5.37 -7.78
C TRP A 449 -25.49 5.35 -6.49
N GLY A 450 -26.27 6.39 -6.24
CA GLY A 450 -27.11 6.50 -5.05
C GLY A 450 -28.48 7.12 -5.31
N ASP A 451 -28.89 7.23 -6.58
CA ASP A 451 -30.15 7.88 -6.98
C ASP A 451 -31.29 6.88 -7.24
N GLY A 452 -31.09 5.59 -6.94
CA GLY A 452 -32.03 4.51 -7.17
C GLY A 452 -32.23 4.17 -8.65
N SER A 453 -33.14 3.23 -8.92
CA SER A 453 -33.41 2.71 -10.28
C SER A 453 -34.34 3.59 -11.12
N LYS A 454 -34.82 4.71 -10.57
CA LYS A 454 -35.73 5.62 -11.29
C LYS A 454 -34.98 6.37 -12.38
N PRO A 455 -35.66 6.82 -13.46
CA PRO A 455 -35.04 7.69 -14.44
C PRO A 455 -34.54 8.99 -13.81
N VAL A 456 -33.26 9.30 -14.00
CA VAL A 456 -32.59 10.49 -13.47
C VAL A 456 -31.78 11.16 -14.58
N CYS A 457 -31.77 12.48 -14.60
CA CYS A 457 -31.00 13.28 -15.54
C CYS A 457 -29.87 13.99 -14.79
N LEU A 458 -28.62 13.70 -15.14
CA LEU A 458 -27.45 14.31 -14.49
C LEU A 458 -26.67 15.16 -15.49
N GLY A 459 -26.33 16.38 -15.08
CA GLY A 459 -25.42 17.27 -15.79
C GLY A 459 -24.05 17.25 -15.13
N LEU A 460 -23.07 16.70 -15.82
CA LEU A 460 -21.69 16.57 -15.36
C LEU A 460 -20.94 17.89 -15.66
N PRO A 461 -20.41 18.60 -14.65
CA PRO A 461 -19.65 19.82 -14.88
C PRO A 461 -18.31 19.48 -15.53
N VAL A 462 -17.99 20.16 -16.63
CA VAL A 462 -16.74 20.00 -17.37
C VAL A 462 -16.10 21.37 -17.51
N GLU A 463 -14.87 21.50 -17.02
CA GLU A 463 -14.06 22.68 -17.28
C GLU A 463 -13.43 22.58 -18.68
N ILE A 464 -13.71 23.57 -19.52
CA ILE A 464 -13.18 23.68 -20.88
C ILE A 464 -12.07 24.74 -20.87
N PRO A 465 -10.80 24.37 -21.05
CA PRO A 465 -9.71 25.32 -21.18
C PRO A 465 -9.72 26.04 -22.54
N ALA A 466 -9.03 27.18 -22.62
CA ALA A 466 -8.82 27.88 -23.89
C ALA A 466 -8.18 26.95 -24.95
N GLY A 467 -8.61 27.08 -26.20
CA GLY A 467 -8.10 26.29 -27.33
C GLY A 467 -8.77 24.94 -27.57
N VAL A 468 -9.69 24.50 -26.72
CA VAL A 468 -10.51 23.29 -26.95
C VAL A 468 -11.71 23.64 -27.82
N SER A 469 -11.80 23.02 -29.01
CA SER A 469 -12.90 23.20 -29.96
C SER A 469 -13.89 22.05 -29.99
N GLU A 470 -13.56 20.92 -29.36
CA GLU A 470 -14.39 19.71 -29.33
C GLU A 470 -14.08 18.88 -28.08
N ALA A 471 -15.11 18.30 -27.48
CA ALA A 471 -15.00 17.42 -26.32
C ALA A 471 -15.98 16.25 -26.43
N THR A 472 -15.57 15.09 -25.92
CA THR A 472 -16.37 13.85 -25.86
C THR A 472 -16.47 13.42 -24.41
N ALA A 473 -17.70 13.36 -23.88
CA ALA A 473 -17.97 12.75 -22.59
C ALA A 473 -18.39 11.30 -22.77
N VAL A 474 -17.80 10.39 -22.01
CA VAL A 474 -18.09 8.96 -21.99
C VAL A 474 -18.47 8.59 -20.58
N VAL A 475 -19.65 7.98 -20.42
CA VAL A 475 -20.13 7.44 -19.15
C VAL A 475 -20.22 5.93 -19.24
N THR A 476 -19.72 5.23 -18.23
CA THR A 476 -19.73 3.76 -18.16
C THR A 476 -20.30 3.28 -16.85
N VAL A 477 -21.28 2.36 -16.92
CA VAL A 477 -21.91 1.68 -15.78
C VAL A 477 -21.88 0.18 -16.07
N GLY A 478 -21.01 -0.56 -15.38
CA GLY A 478 -20.74 -1.97 -15.73
C GLY A 478 -20.21 -2.09 -17.16
N SER A 479 -20.94 -2.82 -18.02
CA SER A 479 -20.65 -2.98 -19.45
C SER A 479 -21.41 -2.01 -20.38
N VAL A 480 -22.30 -1.17 -19.82
CA VAL A 480 -23.07 -0.20 -20.61
C VAL A 480 -22.30 1.12 -20.68
N THR A 481 -22.10 1.61 -21.90
CA THR A 481 -21.38 2.85 -22.17
C THR A 481 -22.21 3.77 -23.06
N ALA A 482 -22.20 5.06 -22.76
CA ALA A 482 -22.79 6.10 -23.60
C ALA A 482 -21.80 7.23 -23.86
N GLU A 483 -21.80 7.73 -25.08
CA GLU A 483 -20.94 8.83 -25.53
C GLU A 483 -21.78 10.06 -25.89
N ASN A 484 -21.30 11.24 -25.49
CA ASN A 484 -21.94 12.52 -25.75
C ASN A 484 -20.88 13.53 -26.22
N GLN A 485 -20.94 13.90 -27.50
CA GLN A 485 -19.97 14.78 -28.15
C GLN A 485 -20.50 16.21 -28.29
N VAL A 486 -19.61 17.19 -28.13
CA VAL A 486 -19.91 18.62 -28.32
C VAL A 486 -18.82 19.30 -29.14
N ARG A 487 -19.25 20.17 -30.06
CA ARG A 487 -18.37 21.16 -30.70
C ARG A 487 -18.58 22.51 -30.06
N LEU A 488 -17.49 23.18 -29.73
CA LEU A 488 -17.48 24.47 -29.06
C LEU A 488 -17.14 25.55 -30.09
N ARG A 489 -18.02 26.54 -30.23
CA ARG A 489 -17.77 27.73 -31.04
C ARG A 489 -17.74 28.95 -30.13
N GLY A 490 -16.60 29.64 -30.16
CA GLY A 490 -16.33 30.82 -29.34
C GLY A 490 -16.81 32.12 -29.94
#